data_AF-S7RXR0-F1
#
_entry.id   AF-S7RXR0-F1
#
_cell.length_a   1.000
_cell.length_b   1.000
_cell.length_c   1.000
_cell.angle_alpha   90.00
_cell.angle_beta   90.00
_cell.angle_gamma   90.00
#
_symmetry.space_group_name_H-M   'P 1'
#
loop_
_entity.id
_entity.type
_entity.pdbx_description
1 polymer ?
#
loop_
_entity_poly.entity_id
_entity_poly.type
_entity_poly.pdbx_seq_one_letter_code
_entity_poly.pdbx_strand_id
1 'polypeptide(L)'
;MGDDYIFTQSQDWFSFNIDIWKALFPLVKPSPRILEIGSWEGRSAVFLLNELCADGGEVVCIDHFDLMATEAGKARYRKLVHNLTLTGKKFQIIDEFSVPGLMRVLDEHIRSKSTGFDWVYVDGSHEADDTLLDGELAWRLANDGAIFIFDDYQWDVELVGSIHHPKRGIDAFLALHDGEYQRLSSPSQYQMILQKKVDMRIGFLLKDPSVNVDDRALGYGMNVALTIDECYAMPAAVAVKGLVNHSNGKLTIYIVDCGLSVKSRNRIASAAKATAEASVVFVELPKDNFSTKRGAVWAKLDMLRVLPVERVLYLDADTLVRKTLVELWRTDLEGRSLAAVPDIGLPMGHPGVERRPYFNAGVMLVDLSKVRIRITELCALADEMRHARFKDQDVLNMHLGGDWKKLSLTWNAQGLGTYADLPSNDRDAIALDELRDPAIVHFTGPLHPDLPTVLNPWVQPYTAKPWGYAGSPGHPFEAEWWETLDETAWKGYRQSSEYKAMVASEKSKAIAAAVLALEDRFTGQ
;
A
#
# COMPACT_ATOMS: atom_id res chain seq x y z
N MET A 1 11.93 4.12 49.48
CA MET A 1 11.17 5.33 49.13
C MET A 1 11.24 6.28 50.32
N GLY A 2 11.49 7.57 50.11
CA GLY A 2 11.65 8.54 51.21
C GLY A 2 10.37 8.72 52.02
N ASP A 3 10.49 9.23 53.24
CA ASP A 3 9.39 9.41 54.21
C ASP A 3 8.32 10.45 53.78
N ASP A 4 8.52 11.12 52.63
CA ASP A 4 7.66 12.22 52.14
C ASP A 4 6.58 11.80 51.11
N TYR A 5 6.65 10.57 50.58
CA TYR A 5 5.63 10.06 49.65
C TYR A 5 4.36 9.63 50.39
N ILE A 6 3.20 9.97 49.83
CA ILE A 6 1.90 9.69 50.43
C ILE A 6 1.27 8.51 49.70
N PHE A 7 1.33 7.33 50.33
CA PHE A 7 0.64 6.13 49.87
C PHE A 7 -0.28 5.57 50.95
N THR A 8 -1.38 4.95 50.54
CA THR A 8 -2.23 4.18 51.45
C THR A 8 -1.49 2.91 51.89
N GLN A 9 -1.17 2.79 53.18
CA GLN A 9 -0.35 1.68 53.70
C GLN A 9 -0.94 0.29 53.44
N SER A 10 -2.27 0.16 53.42
CA SER A 10 -2.96 -1.10 53.15
C SER A 10 -3.09 -1.44 51.65
N GLN A 11 -2.54 -0.61 50.77
CA GLN A 11 -2.62 -0.76 49.30
C GLN A 11 -1.20 -0.69 48.71
N ASP A 12 -0.50 -1.81 48.81
CA ASP A 12 0.80 -2.00 48.15
C ASP A 12 0.69 -3.14 47.13
N TRP A 13 0.35 -2.75 45.91
CA TRP A 13 0.17 -3.66 44.77
C TRP A 13 1.42 -3.74 43.88
N PHE A 14 2.53 -3.08 44.25
CA PHE A 14 3.69 -2.93 43.35
C PHE A 14 5.01 -3.40 43.96
N SER A 15 5.27 -3.21 45.26
CA SER A 15 6.65 -3.37 45.78
C SER A 15 7.25 -4.76 45.57
N PHE A 16 6.42 -5.80 45.44
CA PHE A 16 6.87 -7.17 45.16
C PHE A 16 7.39 -7.38 43.73
N ASN A 17 7.13 -6.45 42.80
CA ASN A 17 7.59 -6.49 41.41
C ASN A 17 8.94 -5.76 41.19
N ILE A 18 9.44 -5.01 42.19
CA ILE A 18 10.61 -4.12 42.06
C ILE A 18 11.85 -4.87 41.54
N ASP A 19 12.20 -6.01 42.13
CA ASP A 19 13.41 -6.74 41.75
C ASP A 19 13.33 -7.29 40.32
N ILE A 20 12.13 -7.73 39.91
CA ILE A 20 11.87 -8.20 38.55
C ILE A 20 12.04 -7.03 37.57
N TRP A 21 11.49 -5.86 37.86
CA TRP A 21 11.58 -4.68 37.00
C TRP A 21 13.01 -4.17 36.87
N LYS A 22 13.78 -4.13 37.98
CA LYS A 22 15.19 -3.73 37.94
C LYS A 22 16.04 -4.60 37.01
N ALA A 23 15.73 -5.89 36.93
CA ALA A 23 16.42 -6.81 36.03
C ALA A 23 16.18 -6.50 34.54
N LEU A 24 15.13 -5.76 34.20
CA LEU A 24 14.78 -5.38 32.82
C LEU A 24 15.43 -4.07 32.38
N PHE A 25 15.84 -3.20 33.30
CA PHE A 25 16.40 -1.88 32.98
C PHE A 25 17.56 -1.89 31.97
N PRO A 26 18.49 -2.88 31.97
CA PRO A 26 19.55 -2.94 30.96
C PRO A 26 19.06 -3.10 29.51
N LEU A 27 17.79 -3.48 29.29
CA LEU A 27 17.18 -3.63 27.98
C LEU A 27 16.57 -2.33 27.45
N VAL A 28 16.48 -1.30 28.30
CA VAL A 28 15.79 -0.03 28.01
C VAL A 28 16.83 1.04 27.68
N LYS A 29 16.53 1.87 26.68
CA LYS A 29 17.42 2.97 26.30
C LYS A 29 17.49 4.06 27.38
N PRO A 30 18.61 4.82 27.48
CA PRO A 30 18.70 5.97 28.37
C PRO A 30 17.64 7.03 28.06
N SER A 31 17.19 7.76 29.09
CA SER A 31 16.12 8.75 28.99
C SER A 31 14.81 8.21 28.38
N PRO A 32 14.24 7.12 28.92
CA PRO A 32 13.08 6.49 28.32
C PRO A 32 11.82 7.33 28.47
N ARG A 33 10.89 7.13 27.53
CA ARG A 33 9.51 7.60 27.66
C ARG A 33 8.63 6.45 28.15
N ILE A 34 7.92 6.67 29.24
CA ILE A 34 7.16 5.64 29.96
C ILE A 34 5.66 5.92 29.82
N LEU A 35 4.88 4.88 29.55
CA LEU A 35 3.42 4.90 29.59
C LEU A 35 2.92 3.98 30.71
N GLU A 36 2.09 4.52 31.59
CA GLU A 36 1.46 3.77 32.68
C GLU A 36 -0.05 3.96 32.64
N ILE A 37 -0.79 2.86 32.48
CA ILE A 37 -2.25 2.82 32.51
C ILE A 37 -2.68 2.22 33.84
N GLY A 38 -3.54 2.92 34.58
CA GLY A 38 -3.98 2.53 35.93
C GLY A 38 -3.07 3.02 37.05
N SER A 39 -2.67 4.29 36.99
CA SER A 39 -1.62 4.81 37.88
C SER A 39 -2.00 4.92 39.37
N TRP A 40 -3.29 4.92 39.73
CA TRP A 40 -3.79 4.95 41.10
C TRP A 40 -3.16 6.07 41.98
N GLU A 41 -2.21 5.73 42.87
CA GLU A 41 -1.46 6.68 43.72
C GLU A 41 0.00 6.89 43.25
N GLY A 42 0.43 6.18 42.19
CA GLY A 42 1.69 6.39 41.49
C GLY A 42 2.90 5.65 42.05
N ARG A 43 2.73 4.55 42.78
CA ARG A 43 3.85 3.85 43.44
C ARG A 43 4.87 3.29 42.43
N SER A 44 4.38 2.66 41.37
CA SER A 44 5.12 2.21 40.17
C SER A 44 5.73 3.39 39.42
N ALA A 45 4.92 4.41 39.08
CA ALA A 45 5.37 5.59 38.36
C ALA A 45 6.52 6.33 39.07
N VAL A 46 6.41 6.54 40.39
CA VAL A 46 7.45 7.16 41.21
C VAL A 46 8.72 6.31 41.22
N PHE A 47 8.59 4.99 41.32
CA PHE A 47 9.73 4.09 41.25
C PHE A 47 10.46 4.20 39.91
N LEU A 48 9.72 4.14 38.80
CA LEU A 48 10.26 4.28 37.46
C LEU A 48 10.92 5.65 37.24
N LEU A 49 10.30 6.73 37.69
CA LEU A 49 10.87 8.08 37.56
C LEU A 49 12.18 8.25 38.33
N ASN A 50 12.29 7.66 39.52
CA ASN A 50 13.49 7.78 40.35
C ASN A 50 14.62 6.88 39.87
N GLU A 51 14.32 5.66 39.44
CA GLU A 51 15.33 4.65 39.13
C GLU A 51 15.62 4.56 37.62
N LEU A 52 14.60 4.36 36.80
CA LEU A 52 14.76 4.19 35.36
C LEU A 52 14.97 5.53 34.63
N CYS A 53 14.32 6.60 35.11
CA CYS A 53 14.51 7.96 34.58
C CYS A 53 15.53 8.80 35.37
N ALA A 54 16.44 8.15 36.10
CA ALA A 54 17.46 8.81 36.92
C ALA A 54 18.29 9.83 36.11
N ASP A 55 18.68 9.46 34.88
CA ASP A 55 19.52 10.28 33.98
C ASP A 55 18.71 11.08 32.94
N GLY A 56 17.38 11.12 33.08
CA GLY A 56 16.46 11.76 32.13
C GLY A 56 15.32 10.83 31.75
N GLY A 57 14.32 11.34 31.05
CA GLY A 57 13.09 10.60 30.70
C GLY A 57 11.84 11.24 31.29
N GLU A 58 10.69 10.62 31.02
CA GLU A 58 9.39 11.08 31.47
C GLU A 58 8.38 9.94 31.60
N VAL A 59 7.32 10.16 32.38
CA VAL A 59 6.18 9.24 32.49
C VAL A 59 4.88 9.93 32.08
N VAL A 60 4.07 9.21 31.32
CA VAL A 60 2.68 9.56 31.02
C VAL A 60 1.79 8.58 31.77
N CYS A 61 1.05 9.10 32.73
CA CYS A 61 0.10 8.35 33.56
C CYS A 61 -1.32 8.55 33.02
N ILE A 62 -2.05 7.46 32.81
CA ILE A 62 -3.47 7.47 32.41
C ILE A 62 -4.28 6.75 33.47
N ASP A 63 -5.24 7.45 34.08
CA ASP A 63 -6.17 6.88 35.05
C ASP A 63 -7.39 7.80 35.14
N HIS A 64 -8.58 7.23 35.29
CA HIS A 64 -9.82 7.99 35.25
C HIS A 64 -10.10 8.73 36.57
N PHE A 65 -9.58 8.29 37.72
CA PHE A 65 -9.85 8.87 39.05
C PHE A 65 -11.34 9.14 39.33
N ASP A 66 -12.21 8.21 38.93
CA ASP A 66 -13.67 8.36 38.97
C ASP A 66 -14.17 9.64 38.26
N LEU A 67 -13.45 10.10 37.24
CA LEU A 67 -13.63 11.37 36.51
C LEU A 67 -13.74 12.58 37.45
N MET A 68 -13.01 12.55 38.58
CA MET A 68 -13.09 13.54 39.66
C MET A 68 -14.50 13.71 40.26
N ALA A 69 -15.41 12.77 40.02
CA ALA A 69 -16.79 12.82 40.52
C ALA A 69 -16.88 12.45 42.01
N THR A 70 -15.94 11.65 42.52
CA THR A 70 -15.92 11.18 43.91
C THR A 70 -14.78 11.82 44.72
N GLU A 71 -14.95 11.93 46.04
CA GLU A 71 -13.87 12.39 46.92
C GLU A 71 -12.71 11.39 46.99
N ALA A 72 -12.98 10.10 46.82
CA ALA A 72 -11.96 9.06 46.74
C ALA A 72 -11.07 9.27 45.49
N GLY A 73 -11.68 9.44 44.31
CA GLY A 73 -10.97 9.74 43.07
C GLY A 73 -10.12 11.00 43.15
N LYS A 74 -10.70 12.11 43.64
CA LYS A 74 -9.95 13.35 43.89
C LYS A 74 -8.80 13.18 44.89
N ALA A 75 -8.96 12.33 45.90
CA ALA A 75 -7.90 12.05 46.85
C ALA A 75 -6.75 11.26 46.19
N ARG A 76 -7.07 10.25 45.36
CA ARG A 76 -6.06 9.50 44.58
C ARG A 76 -5.28 10.42 43.64
N TYR A 77 -5.99 11.25 42.86
CA TYR A 77 -5.35 12.22 41.97
C TYR A 77 -4.41 13.18 42.71
N ARG A 78 -4.84 13.75 43.85
CA ARG A 78 -3.99 14.62 44.67
C ARG A 78 -2.74 13.92 45.18
N LYS A 79 -2.85 12.66 45.61
CA LYS A 79 -1.70 11.86 46.04
C LYS A 79 -0.76 11.59 44.87
N LEU A 80 -1.28 11.19 43.71
CA LEU A 80 -0.47 10.98 42.51
C LEU A 80 0.30 12.25 42.13
N VAL A 81 -0.38 13.39 42.01
CA VAL A 81 0.25 14.68 41.69
C VAL A 81 1.33 15.03 42.71
N HIS A 82 1.04 14.91 44.01
CA HIS A 82 2.01 15.16 45.08
C HIS A 82 3.25 14.27 44.93
N ASN A 83 3.03 12.96 44.80
CA ASN A 83 4.08 11.96 44.71
C ASN A 83 4.96 12.15 43.47
N LEU A 84 4.37 12.37 42.30
CA LEU A 84 5.12 12.61 41.05
C LEU A 84 5.89 13.94 41.11
N THR A 85 5.30 14.99 41.70
CA THR A 85 5.97 16.30 41.85
C THR A 85 7.23 16.20 42.70
N LEU A 86 7.21 15.39 43.77
CA LEU A 86 8.37 15.19 44.65
C LEU A 86 9.57 14.54 43.94
N THR A 87 9.35 13.81 42.84
CA THR A 87 10.46 13.23 42.06
C THR A 87 11.32 14.29 41.37
N GLY A 88 10.77 15.49 41.12
CA GLY A 88 11.42 16.53 40.33
C GLY A 88 11.64 16.17 38.85
N LYS A 89 11.01 15.09 38.36
CA LYS A 89 11.11 14.61 36.98
C LYS A 89 9.95 15.09 36.11
N LYS A 90 10.06 14.92 34.80
CA LYS A 90 8.99 15.23 33.85
C LYS A 90 7.90 14.18 33.93
N PHE A 91 6.65 14.62 34.03
CA PHE A 91 5.49 13.74 33.97
C PHE A 91 4.30 14.44 33.33
N GLN A 92 3.36 13.63 32.84
CA GLN A 92 2.05 14.05 32.36
C GLN A 92 1.00 13.14 32.99
N ILE A 93 -0.13 13.70 33.41
CA ILE A 93 -1.27 12.94 33.90
C ILE A 93 -2.43 13.21 32.94
N ILE A 94 -3.08 12.14 32.49
CA ILE A 94 -4.29 12.15 31.70
C ILE A 94 -5.39 11.54 32.57
N ASP A 95 -6.30 12.39 33.03
CA ASP A 95 -7.39 12.08 33.95
C ASP A 95 -8.65 11.56 33.23
N GLU A 96 -8.45 10.65 32.28
CA GLU A 96 -9.49 10.02 31.48
C GLU A 96 -9.44 8.50 31.60
N PHE A 97 -10.49 7.81 31.15
CA PHE A 97 -10.39 6.37 30.92
C PHE A 97 -9.27 6.08 29.90
N SER A 98 -8.70 4.88 30.00
CA SER A 98 -7.55 4.45 29.22
C SER A 98 -7.73 4.68 27.72
N VAL A 99 -8.87 4.29 27.15
CA VAL A 99 -9.15 4.41 25.71
C VAL A 99 -9.16 5.87 25.21
N PRO A 100 -9.97 6.80 25.75
CA PRO A 100 -9.87 8.22 25.42
C PRO A 100 -8.46 8.81 25.62
N GLY A 101 -7.80 8.46 26.73
CA GLY A 101 -6.46 8.94 27.04
C GLY A 101 -5.40 8.47 26.03
N LEU A 102 -5.44 7.19 25.66
CA LEU A 102 -4.54 6.62 24.65
C LEU A 102 -4.80 7.22 23.27
N MET A 103 -6.06 7.46 22.91
CA MET A 103 -6.41 8.12 21.64
C MET A 103 -5.88 9.56 21.59
N ARG A 104 -5.90 10.29 22.71
CA ARG A 104 -5.28 11.61 22.81
C ARG A 104 -3.77 11.54 22.63
N VAL A 105 -3.08 10.60 23.29
CA VAL A 105 -1.63 10.40 23.13
C VAL A 105 -1.27 10.03 21.68
N LEU A 106 -2.10 9.23 21.02
CA LEU A 106 -1.97 8.87 19.61
C LEU A 106 -2.10 10.09 18.69
N ASP A 107 -3.09 10.96 18.92
CA ASP A 107 -3.25 12.21 18.15
C ASP A 107 -2.07 13.17 18.38
N GLU A 108 -1.64 13.33 19.63
CA GLU A 108 -0.45 14.12 19.97
C GLU A 108 0.80 13.58 19.25
N HIS A 109 0.97 12.26 19.21
CA HIS A 109 2.09 11.62 18.49
C HIS A 109 2.04 11.90 17.00
N ILE A 110 0.88 11.69 16.35
CA ILE A 110 0.69 11.90 14.91
C ILE A 110 0.98 13.36 14.53
N ARG A 111 0.53 14.32 15.34
CA ARG A 111 0.69 15.76 15.07
C ARG A 111 2.11 16.27 15.32
N SER A 112 2.71 15.87 16.43
CA SER A 112 3.98 16.44 16.90
C SER A 112 5.21 15.64 16.51
N LYS A 113 5.05 14.44 15.91
CA LYS A 113 6.11 13.44 15.73
C LYS A 113 6.86 13.17 17.04
N SER A 114 6.15 13.15 18.17
CA SER A 114 6.72 12.78 19.46
C SER A 114 7.36 11.39 19.39
N THR A 115 8.34 11.08 20.23
CA THR A 115 8.89 9.73 20.29
C THR A 115 7.88 8.76 20.90
N GLY A 116 7.84 7.51 20.43
CA GLY A 116 7.06 6.45 21.06
C GLY A 116 7.58 6.11 22.47
N PHE A 117 6.94 5.15 23.13
CA PHE A 117 7.28 4.70 24.48
C PHE A 117 8.26 3.53 24.47
N ASP A 118 9.15 3.52 25.46
CA ASP A 118 10.18 2.50 25.67
C ASP A 118 9.84 1.54 26.81
N TRP A 119 8.93 1.97 27.67
CA TRP A 119 8.36 1.18 28.76
C TRP A 119 6.85 1.41 28.77
N VAL A 120 6.08 0.33 28.72
CA VAL A 120 4.63 0.36 28.82
C VAL A 120 4.19 -0.59 29.92
N TYR A 121 3.35 -0.09 30.82
CA TYR A 121 2.74 -0.86 31.89
C TYR A 121 1.22 -0.68 31.88
N VAL A 122 0.50 -1.80 31.82
CA VAL A 122 -0.96 -1.87 31.71
C VAL A 122 -1.54 -2.57 32.94
N ASP A 123 -2.21 -1.80 33.80
CA ASP A 123 -2.91 -2.24 35.02
C ASP A 123 -4.26 -1.50 35.16
N GLY A 124 -5.12 -1.63 34.15
CA GLY A 124 -6.36 -0.86 34.01
C GLY A 124 -7.58 -1.43 34.76
N SER A 125 -8.71 -1.61 34.06
CA SER A 125 -9.99 -2.03 34.65
C SER A 125 -10.08 -3.51 35.02
N HIS A 126 -9.09 -4.32 34.64
CA HIS A 126 -9.03 -5.79 34.76
C HIS A 126 -10.05 -6.56 33.89
N GLU A 127 -10.98 -5.87 33.25
CA GLU A 127 -11.86 -6.46 32.24
C GLU A 127 -11.03 -6.91 31.03
N ALA A 128 -11.32 -8.10 30.52
CA ALA A 128 -10.55 -8.76 29.48
C ALA A 128 -10.57 -7.99 28.15
N ASP A 129 -11.70 -7.39 27.79
CA ASP A 129 -11.85 -6.59 26.58
C ASP A 129 -11.15 -5.23 26.69
N ASP A 130 -11.29 -4.55 27.82
CA ASP A 130 -10.55 -3.32 28.10
C ASP A 130 -9.03 -3.56 28.08
N THR A 131 -8.55 -4.63 28.73
CA THR A 131 -7.12 -4.98 28.77
C THR A 131 -6.55 -5.25 27.37
N LEU A 132 -7.32 -5.94 26.51
CA LEU A 132 -6.93 -6.14 25.11
C LEU A 132 -6.83 -4.80 24.37
N LEU A 133 -7.81 -3.91 24.56
CA LEU A 133 -7.87 -2.64 23.86
C LEU A 133 -6.75 -1.68 24.32
N ASP A 134 -6.50 -1.63 25.62
CA ASP A 134 -5.38 -0.90 26.21
C ASP A 134 -4.04 -1.42 25.68
N GLY A 135 -3.90 -2.74 25.65
CA GLY A 135 -2.75 -3.43 25.06
C GLY A 135 -2.50 -3.05 23.61
N GLU A 136 -3.51 -3.17 22.75
CA GLU A 136 -3.42 -2.86 21.31
C GLU A 136 -3.08 -1.37 21.07
N LEU A 137 -3.79 -0.46 21.72
CA LEU A 137 -3.57 0.98 21.54
C LEU A 137 -2.19 1.41 22.04
N ALA A 138 -1.75 0.90 23.19
CA ALA A 138 -0.42 1.18 23.70
C ALA A 138 0.69 0.49 22.88
N TRP A 139 0.46 -0.71 22.34
CA TRP A 139 1.43 -1.41 21.47
C TRP A 139 1.79 -0.60 20.23
N ARG A 140 0.82 0.12 19.67
CA ARG A 140 1.01 1.03 18.53
C ARG A 140 1.86 2.25 18.85
N LEU A 141 1.90 2.65 20.11
CA LEU A 141 2.70 3.76 20.62
C LEU A 141 4.09 3.31 21.11
N ALA A 142 4.33 2.01 21.24
CA ALA A 142 5.59 1.44 21.72
C ALA A 142 6.65 1.34 20.60
N ASN A 143 7.89 1.72 20.91
CA ASN A 143 9.04 1.63 20.01
C ASN A 143 9.50 0.17 19.82
N ASP A 144 10.29 -0.08 18.77
CA ASP A 144 11.07 -1.32 18.68
C ASP A 144 12.00 -1.44 19.90
N GLY A 145 12.06 -2.65 20.48
CA GLY A 145 12.81 -2.95 21.70
C GLY A 145 12.13 -2.54 23.01
N ALA A 146 10.96 -1.90 22.98
CA ALA A 146 10.25 -1.47 24.18
C ALA A 146 9.86 -2.65 25.09
N ILE A 147 9.91 -2.42 26.40
CA ILE A 147 9.42 -3.35 27.42
C ILE A 147 7.93 -3.11 27.63
N PHE A 148 7.13 -4.16 27.51
CA PHE A 148 5.67 -4.10 27.60
C PHE A 148 5.17 -5.07 28.67
N ILE A 149 4.45 -4.56 29.66
CA ILE A 149 4.05 -5.29 30.85
C ILE A 149 2.53 -5.22 31.00
N PHE A 150 1.88 -6.38 31.04
CA PHE A 150 0.51 -6.50 31.54
C PHE A 150 0.53 -7.05 32.96
N ASP A 151 -0.18 -6.40 33.87
CA ASP A 151 -0.36 -6.89 35.22
C ASP A 151 -1.43 -7.99 35.30
N ASP A 152 -1.52 -8.63 36.47
CA ASP A 152 -2.65 -9.50 36.84
C ASP A 152 -2.87 -10.73 35.93
N TYR A 153 -1.83 -11.17 35.22
CA TYR A 153 -1.92 -12.34 34.33
C TYR A 153 -2.22 -13.65 35.08
N GLN A 154 -1.71 -13.79 36.30
CA GLN A 154 -2.01 -14.92 37.21
C GLN A 154 -2.80 -14.47 38.44
N TRP A 155 -3.70 -13.50 38.28
CA TRP A 155 -4.54 -13.01 39.36
C TRP A 155 -5.49 -14.10 39.86
N ASP A 156 -5.55 -14.30 41.18
CA ASP A 156 -6.24 -15.43 41.80
C ASP A 156 -7.61 -15.05 42.41
N VAL A 157 -8.03 -13.79 42.24
CA VAL A 157 -9.31 -13.28 42.77
C VAL A 157 -10.48 -13.64 41.87
N GLU A 158 -10.34 -13.44 40.56
CA GLU A 158 -11.36 -13.74 39.55
C GLU A 158 -11.08 -15.07 38.84
N LEU A 159 -12.11 -15.70 38.29
CA LEU A 159 -11.92 -16.93 37.52
C LEU A 159 -11.20 -16.61 36.20
N VAL A 160 -10.17 -17.38 35.85
CA VAL A 160 -9.35 -17.22 34.62
C VAL A 160 -10.17 -17.11 33.32
N GLY A 161 -11.36 -17.72 33.26
CA GLY A 161 -12.25 -17.64 32.09
C GLY A 161 -13.26 -16.49 32.11
N SER A 162 -13.30 -15.71 33.19
CA SER A 162 -14.22 -14.58 33.39
C SER A 162 -13.90 -13.42 32.47
N ILE A 163 -14.89 -12.57 32.20
CA ILE A 163 -14.63 -11.27 31.57
C ILE A 163 -13.89 -10.34 32.52
N HIS A 164 -14.12 -10.46 33.83
CA HIS A 164 -13.48 -9.67 34.88
C HIS A 164 -12.02 -10.07 35.17
N HIS A 165 -11.43 -10.97 34.37
CA HIS A 165 -10.04 -11.39 34.52
C HIS A 165 -9.23 -11.02 33.25
N PRO A 166 -8.10 -10.30 33.38
CA PRO A 166 -7.39 -9.71 32.24
C PRO A 166 -6.74 -10.74 31.30
N LYS A 167 -6.34 -11.90 31.84
CA LYS A 167 -5.70 -13.02 31.11
C LYS A 167 -6.32 -13.34 29.75
N ARG A 168 -7.65 -13.36 29.60
CA ARG A 168 -8.27 -13.64 28.30
C ARG A 168 -7.96 -12.56 27.26
N GLY A 169 -7.95 -11.30 27.69
CA GLY A 169 -7.54 -10.16 26.84
C GLY A 169 -6.06 -10.24 26.46
N ILE A 170 -5.21 -10.53 27.45
CA ILE A 170 -3.77 -10.70 27.25
C ILE A 170 -3.48 -11.86 26.29
N ASP A 171 -4.12 -13.01 26.47
CA ASP A 171 -3.93 -14.17 25.58
C ASP A 171 -4.41 -13.87 24.14
N ALA A 172 -5.47 -13.09 23.96
CA ALA A 172 -5.92 -12.63 22.63
C ALA A 172 -4.92 -11.65 21.99
N PHE A 173 -4.36 -10.73 22.78
CA PHE A 173 -3.29 -9.82 22.36
C PHE A 173 -2.06 -10.60 21.89
N LEU A 174 -1.61 -11.58 22.68
CA LEU A 174 -0.46 -12.41 22.34
C LEU A 174 -0.68 -13.20 21.05
N ALA A 175 -1.90 -13.74 20.84
CA ALA A 175 -2.24 -14.43 19.60
C ALA A 175 -2.25 -13.50 18.38
N LEU A 176 -2.67 -12.24 18.54
CA LEU A 176 -2.68 -11.25 17.47
C LEU A 176 -1.27 -10.83 17.04
N HIS A 177 -0.35 -10.71 18.00
CA HIS A 177 1.02 -10.25 17.81
C HIS A 177 2.06 -11.39 17.79
N ASP A 178 1.62 -12.61 17.46
CA ASP A 178 2.52 -13.76 17.38
C ASP A 178 3.67 -13.49 16.39
N GLY A 179 4.91 -13.72 16.85
CA GLY A 179 6.13 -13.40 16.10
C GLY A 179 6.59 -11.94 16.16
N GLU A 180 5.83 -11.02 16.76
CA GLU A 180 6.20 -9.60 16.89
C GLU A 180 6.91 -9.25 18.22
N TYR A 181 7.02 -10.21 19.13
CA TYR A 181 7.58 -9.99 20.47
C TYR A 181 8.46 -11.16 20.94
N GLN A 182 9.34 -10.85 21.90
CA GLN A 182 10.01 -11.85 22.73
C GLN A 182 9.39 -11.83 24.12
N ARG A 183 8.87 -12.98 24.57
CA ARG A 183 8.37 -13.12 25.93
C ARG A 183 9.54 -13.20 26.92
N LEU A 184 9.54 -12.34 27.94
CA LEU A 184 10.56 -12.28 29.00
C LEU A 184 10.11 -12.95 30.29
N SER A 185 8.80 -12.93 30.61
CA SER A 185 8.28 -13.63 31.79
C SER A 185 7.96 -15.10 31.52
N SER A 186 8.01 -15.94 32.56
CA SER A 186 7.54 -17.32 32.47
C SER A 186 6.00 -17.40 32.46
N PRO A 187 5.41 -18.51 31.97
CA PRO A 187 3.97 -18.77 32.05
C PRO A 187 3.36 -18.65 33.44
N SER A 188 4.13 -18.88 34.49
CA SER A 188 3.68 -18.90 35.88
C SER A 188 3.92 -17.61 36.66
N GLN A 189 4.53 -16.59 36.05
CA GLN A 189 4.74 -15.30 36.71
C GLN A 189 3.44 -14.49 36.74
N TYR A 190 3.31 -13.66 37.78
CA TYR A 190 2.15 -12.78 37.99
C TYR A 190 1.93 -11.82 36.81
N GLN A 191 3.01 -11.25 36.27
CA GLN A 191 3.00 -10.32 35.15
C GLN A 191 3.35 -10.99 33.82
N MET A 192 2.68 -10.57 32.74
CA MET A 192 3.10 -10.89 31.38
C MET A 192 4.07 -9.80 30.89
N ILE A 193 5.34 -10.16 30.67
CA ILE A 193 6.39 -9.22 30.30
C ILE A 193 6.92 -9.59 28.92
N LEU A 194 6.87 -8.64 28.00
CA LEU A 194 7.26 -8.77 26.61
C LEU A 194 8.32 -7.74 26.25
N GLN A 195 9.16 -8.07 25.26
CA GLN A 195 9.98 -7.10 24.54
C GLN A 195 9.52 -7.07 23.08
N LYS A 196 9.12 -5.88 22.60
CA LYS A 196 8.71 -5.69 21.20
C LYS A 196 9.90 -5.89 20.24
N LYS A 197 9.64 -6.49 19.07
CA LYS A 197 10.66 -6.82 18.05
C LYS A 197 10.30 -6.31 16.65
N VAL A 198 9.32 -5.42 16.57
CA VAL A 198 8.85 -4.82 15.33
C VAL A 198 8.78 -3.31 15.48
N ASP A 199 8.90 -2.61 14.36
CA ASP A 199 8.74 -1.16 14.33
C ASP A 199 7.35 -0.72 14.78
N MET A 200 7.27 0.54 15.23
CA MET A 200 6.03 1.18 15.64
C MET A 200 5.04 1.30 14.47
N ARG A 201 3.77 0.96 14.70
CA ARG A 201 2.69 1.01 13.70
C ARG A 201 1.48 1.72 14.28
N ILE A 202 1.12 2.90 13.77
CA ILE A 202 0.07 3.75 14.35
C ILE A 202 -1.30 3.50 13.71
N GLY A 203 -1.34 3.20 12.40
CA GLY A 203 -2.49 2.59 11.72
C GLY A 203 -3.88 3.25 11.83
N PHE A 204 -4.00 4.48 12.36
CA PHE A 204 -5.24 5.26 12.35
C PHE A 204 -5.01 6.59 11.64
N LEU A 205 -5.75 6.83 10.55
CA LEU A 205 -5.80 8.12 9.89
C LEU A 205 -6.69 9.06 10.70
N LEU A 206 -6.12 10.16 11.19
CA LEU A 206 -6.91 11.30 11.62
C LEU A 206 -7.32 12.11 10.39
N LYS A 207 -8.56 12.63 10.37
CA LYS A 207 -9.02 13.57 9.33
C LYS A 207 -8.29 14.91 9.49
N ASP A 208 -7.03 14.97 9.12
CA ASP A 208 -6.29 16.22 9.01
C ASP A 208 -5.47 16.23 7.71
N PRO A 209 -5.88 17.00 6.68
CA PRO A 209 -5.18 17.06 5.40
C PRO A 209 -3.78 17.71 5.48
N SER A 210 -3.38 18.26 6.63
CA SER A 210 -2.06 18.86 6.83
C SER A 210 -0.99 17.87 7.31
N VAL A 211 -1.37 16.67 7.73
CA VAL A 211 -0.43 15.66 8.24
C VAL A 211 0.06 14.78 7.08
N ASN A 212 1.34 14.93 6.73
CA ASN A 212 2.00 14.07 5.75
C ASN A 212 2.27 12.71 6.39
N VAL A 213 1.39 11.74 6.13
CA VAL A 213 1.41 10.47 6.86
C VAL A 213 2.44 9.51 6.27
N ASP A 214 3.22 8.87 7.14
CA ASP A 214 4.10 7.80 6.73
C ASP A 214 3.30 6.51 6.49
N ASP A 215 3.09 6.15 5.22
CA ASP A 215 2.36 4.93 4.85
C ASP A 215 2.98 3.65 5.42
N ARG A 216 4.30 3.62 5.75
CA ARG A 216 4.90 2.49 6.46
C ARG A 216 4.34 2.36 7.87
N ALA A 217 4.19 3.48 8.57
CA ALA A 217 3.62 3.52 9.93
C ALA A 217 2.12 3.20 9.93
N LEU A 218 1.41 3.41 8.82
CA LEU A 218 0.00 3.05 8.69
C LEU A 218 -0.22 1.61 8.19
N GLY A 219 0.71 1.06 7.42
CA GLY A 219 0.60 -0.27 6.81
C GLY A 219 -0.36 -0.33 5.62
N TYR A 220 -0.70 0.81 4.99
CA TYR A 220 -1.50 0.83 3.76
C TYR A 220 -0.61 0.46 2.57
N GLY A 221 -0.94 -0.65 1.91
CA GLY A 221 -0.22 -1.13 0.74
C GLY A 221 -0.65 -0.44 -0.56
N MET A 222 0.23 -0.46 -1.55
CA MET A 222 -0.08 0.00 -2.92
C MET A 222 -0.94 -1.05 -3.63
N ASN A 223 -2.03 -0.61 -4.28
CA ASN A 223 -2.88 -1.48 -5.09
C ASN A 223 -2.62 -1.21 -6.57
N VAL A 224 -2.17 -2.22 -7.30
CA VAL A 224 -1.92 -2.14 -8.74
C VAL A 224 -2.86 -3.10 -9.46
N ALA A 225 -3.38 -2.73 -10.63
CA ALA A 225 -4.23 -3.59 -11.44
C ALA A 225 -3.76 -3.70 -12.88
N LEU A 226 -3.88 -4.92 -13.42
CA LEU A 226 -3.66 -5.24 -14.83
C LEU A 226 -4.89 -6.00 -15.35
N THR A 227 -5.25 -5.80 -16.62
CA THR A 227 -6.29 -6.59 -17.30
C THR A 227 -5.68 -7.35 -18.46
N ILE A 228 -5.71 -8.68 -18.42
CA ILE A 228 -4.90 -9.50 -19.33
C ILE A 228 -5.63 -10.74 -19.83
N ASP A 229 -5.34 -11.12 -21.07
CA ASP A 229 -5.65 -12.41 -21.65
C ASP A 229 -4.38 -13.29 -21.75
N GLU A 230 -4.50 -14.48 -22.33
CA GLU A 230 -3.38 -15.42 -22.47
C GLU A 230 -2.23 -14.86 -23.32
N CYS A 231 -2.52 -14.05 -24.34
CA CYS A 231 -1.49 -13.45 -25.19
C CYS A 231 -0.64 -12.43 -24.42
N TYR A 232 -1.21 -11.82 -23.38
CA TYR A 232 -0.53 -10.84 -22.53
C TYR A 232 -0.04 -11.42 -21.19
N ALA A 233 -0.13 -12.73 -20.97
CA ALA A 233 0.39 -13.37 -19.75
C ALA A 233 1.90 -13.15 -19.54
N MET A 234 2.68 -13.27 -20.61
CA MET A 234 4.12 -13.06 -20.60
C MET A 234 4.50 -11.61 -20.28
N PRO A 235 4.03 -10.59 -21.02
CA PRO A 235 4.36 -9.20 -20.71
C PRO A 235 3.82 -8.76 -19.33
N ALA A 236 2.67 -9.29 -18.88
CA ALA A 236 2.19 -9.06 -17.52
C ALA A 236 3.18 -9.53 -16.45
N ALA A 237 3.85 -10.66 -16.66
CA ALA A 237 4.89 -11.14 -15.74
C ALA A 237 6.09 -10.17 -15.68
N VAL A 238 6.44 -9.51 -16.78
CA VAL A 238 7.47 -8.46 -16.83
C VAL A 238 7.04 -7.24 -16.01
N ALA A 239 5.83 -6.74 -16.23
CA ALA A 239 5.29 -5.62 -15.46
C ALA A 239 5.24 -5.94 -13.95
N VAL A 240 4.76 -7.13 -13.58
CA VAL A 240 4.75 -7.62 -12.19
C VAL A 240 6.16 -7.69 -11.60
N LYS A 241 7.12 -8.20 -12.36
CA LYS A 241 8.50 -8.32 -11.91
C LYS A 241 9.14 -6.95 -11.68
N GLY A 242 8.91 -6.00 -12.59
CA GLY A 242 9.36 -4.61 -12.45
C GLY A 242 8.76 -3.93 -11.22
N LEU A 243 7.46 -4.14 -10.93
CA LEU A 243 6.83 -3.62 -9.72
C LEU A 243 7.49 -4.15 -8.44
N VAL A 244 7.73 -5.46 -8.38
CA VAL A 244 8.30 -6.11 -7.19
C VAL A 244 9.76 -5.74 -6.98
N ASN A 245 10.55 -5.63 -8.05
CA ASN A 245 11.95 -5.23 -7.97
C ASN A 245 12.13 -3.80 -7.41
N HIS A 246 11.09 -2.95 -7.48
CA HIS A 246 11.14 -1.54 -7.08
C HIS A 246 10.14 -1.17 -5.96
N SER A 247 9.57 -2.16 -5.25
CA SER A 247 8.66 -1.95 -4.12
C SER A 247 9.32 -2.38 -2.81
N ASN A 248 9.28 -1.50 -1.79
CA ASN A 248 9.82 -1.73 -0.44
C ASN A 248 8.72 -1.69 0.64
N GLY A 249 7.48 -2.00 0.24
CA GLY A 249 6.29 -1.99 1.10
C GLY A 249 5.23 -2.95 0.55
N LYS A 250 4.15 -3.12 1.33
CA LYS A 250 3.01 -3.97 0.97
C LYS A 250 2.46 -3.61 -0.42
N LEU A 251 2.39 -4.61 -1.29
CA LEU A 251 1.94 -4.47 -2.68
C LEU A 251 0.88 -5.53 -2.97
N THR A 252 -0.29 -5.09 -3.42
CA THR A 252 -1.35 -5.99 -3.90
C THR A 252 -1.53 -5.78 -5.39
N ILE A 253 -1.29 -6.82 -6.18
CA ILE A 253 -1.42 -6.80 -7.63
C ILE A 253 -2.68 -7.57 -8.02
N TYR A 254 -3.68 -6.86 -8.51
CA TYR A 254 -4.91 -7.43 -9.05
C TYR A 254 -4.75 -7.74 -10.52
N ILE A 255 -5.01 -8.98 -10.91
CA ILE A 255 -5.01 -9.42 -12.30
C ILE A 255 -6.43 -9.75 -12.69
N VAL A 256 -7.04 -8.89 -13.50
CA VAL A 256 -8.35 -9.15 -14.09
C VAL A 256 -8.17 -10.15 -15.22
N ASP A 257 -8.65 -11.36 -14.95
CA ASP A 257 -8.40 -12.54 -15.77
C ASP A 257 -9.41 -12.63 -16.92
N CYS A 258 -8.91 -12.48 -18.16
CA CYS A 258 -9.70 -12.57 -19.39
C CYS A 258 -9.53 -13.92 -20.13
N GLY A 259 -9.30 -15.01 -19.39
CA GLY A 259 -9.21 -16.36 -19.94
C GLY A 259 -7.81 -16.97 -19.87
N LEU A 260 -7.09 -16.73 -18.77
CA LEU A 260 -5.77 -17.27 -18.52
C LEU A 260 -5.79 -18.77 -18.22
N SER A 261 -4.77 -19.47 -18.72
CA SER A 261 -4.51 -20.85 -18.31
C SER A 261 -3.99 -20.91 -16.87
N VAL A 262 -4.23 -22.02 -16.17
CA VAL A 262 -3.67 -22.28 -14.82
C VAL A 262 -2.14 -22.18 -14.83
N LYS A 263 -1.51 -22.64 -15.93
CA LYS A 263 -0.05 -22.53 -16.13
C LYS A 263 0.39 -21.06 -16.14
N SER A 264 -0.28 -20.21 -16.92
CA SER A 264 0.03 -18.79 -17.02
C SER A 264 -0.22 -18.05 -15.70
N ARG A 265 -1.34 -18.33 -15.01
CA ARG A 265 -1.59 -17.82 -13.64
C ARG A 265 -0.43 -18.13 -12.69
N ASN A 266 0.00 -19.39 -12.63
CA ASN A 266 1.09 -19.81 -11.75
C ASN A 266 2.42 -19.14 -12.09
N ARG A 267 2.73 -18.98 -13.38
CA ARG A 267 3.95 -18.31 -13.82
C ARG A 267 3.94 -16.82 -13.49
N ILE A 268 2.82 -16.12 -13.66
CA ILE A 268 2.70 -14.71 -13.25
C ILE A 268 2.82 -14.57 -11.73
N ALA A 269 2.10 -15.40 -10.97
CA ALA A 269 2.19 -15.39 -9.51
C ALA A 269 3.63 -15.62 -9.01
N SER A 270 4.41 -16.46 -9.71
CA SER A 270 5.81 -16.70 -9.36
C SER A 270 6.71 -15.47 -9.55
N ALA A 271 6.37 -14.56 -10.48
CA ALA A 271 7.11 -13.31 -10.66
C ALA A 271 7.00 -12.38 -9.44
N ALA A 272 5.91 -12.50 -8.67
CA ALA A 272 5.70 -11.70 -7.46
C ALA A 272 6.35 -12.27 -6.19
N LYS A 273 6.65 -13.58 -6.16
CA LYS A 273 7.14 -14.30 -4.96
C LYS A 273 8.54 -13.90 -4.48
N ALA A 274 9.22 -12.99 -5.17
CA ALA A 274 10.56 -12.54 -4.78
C ALA A 274 10.57 -11.72 -3.48
N THR A 275 9.42 -11.24 -2.99
CA THR A 275 9.33 -10.47 -1.74
C THR A 275 8.18 -10.99 -0.87
N ALA A 276 8.34 -10.95 0.46
CA ALA A 276 7.30 -11.38 1.42
C ALA A 276 6.07 -10.44 1.46
N GLU A 277 6.18 -9.25 0.86
CA GLU A 277 5.19 -8.17 0.97
C GLU A 277 4.34 -7.96 -0.29
N ALA A 278 4.63 -8.69 -1.38
CA ALA A 278 3.86 -8.64 -2.61
C ALA A 278 2.86 -9.82 -2.71
N SER A 279 1.62 -9.52 -3.06
CA SER A 279 0.56 -10.51 -3.29
C SER A 279 -0.07 -10.32 -4.66
N VAL A 280 -0.45 -11.43 -5.30
CA VAL A 280 -1.16 -11.43 -6.59
C VAL A 280 -2.55 -12.01 -6.36
N VAL A 281 -3.57 -11.25 -6.77
CA VAL A 281 -4.98 -11.62 -6.66
C VAL A 281 -5.57 -11.69 -8.06
N PHE A 282 -5.95 -12.90 -8.49
CA PHE A 282 -6.67 -13.07 -9.74
C PHE A 282 -8.15 -12.73 -9.51
N VAL A 283 -8.67 -11.80 -10.31
CA VAL A 283 -10.05 -11.33 -10.24
C VAL A 283 -10.81 -11.90 -11.42
N GLU A 284 -11.82 -12.70 -11.12
CA GLU A 284 -12.71 -13.26 -12.12
C GLU A 284 -13.84 -12.26 -12.42
N LEU A 285 -14.13 -12.07 -13.71
CA LEU A 285 -15.19 -11.16 -14.12
C LEU A 285 -16.57 -11.84 -14.04
N PRO A 286 -17.63 -11.11 -13.64
CA PRO A 286 -19.01 -11.61 -13.68
C PRO A 286 -19.39 -12.04 -15.10
N LYS A 287 -20.34 -12.99 -15.26
CA LYS A 287 -20.73 -13.50 -16.58
C LYS A 287 -21.18 -12.42 -17.58
N ASP A 288 -21.74 -11.31 -17.09
CA ASP A 288 -22.21 -10.19 -17.92
C ASP A 288 -21.23 -9.01 -17.86
N ASN A 289 -20.13 -9.13 -18.60
CA ASN A 289 -19.03 -8.16 -18.63
C ASN A 289 -18.71 -7.71 -20.08
N PHE A 290 -18.05 -6.56 -20.24
CA PHE A 290 -17.69 -6.03 -21.54
C PHE A 290 -16.63 -6.88 -22.23
N SER A 291 -15.65 -7.40 -21.49
CA SER A 291 -14.53 -8.17 -22.07
C SER A 291 -14.98 -9.43 -22.81
N THR A 292 -15.99 -10.13 -22.30
CA THR A 292 -16.57 -11.33 -22.90
C THR A 292 -17.40 -10.98 -24.12
N LYS A 293 -18.10 -9.84 -24.09
CA LYS A 293 -18.94 -9.38 -25.21
C LYS A 293 -18.11 -8.80 -26.36
N ARG A 294 -16.95 -8.20 -26.07
CA ARG A 294 -16.26 -7.27 -26.99
C ARG A 294 -14.74 -7.42 -27.06
N GLY A 295 -14.18 -8.39 -26.32
CA GLY A 295 -12.75 -8.68 -26.25
C GLY A 295 -12.04 -8.04 -25.04
N ALA A 296 -10.88 -8.61 -24.69
CA ALA A 296 -10.11 -8.28 -23.47
C ALA A 296 -9.76 -6.80 -23.30
N VAL A 297 -9.65 -6.04 -24.39
CA VAL A 297 -9.41 -4.58 -24.36
C VAL A 297 -10.46 -3.79 -23.57
N TRP A 298 -11.69 -4.31 -23.46
CA TRP A 298 -12.75 -3.66 -22.68
C TRP A 298 -12.72 -4.03 -21.19
N ALA A 299 -11.86 -4.97 -20.77
CA ALA A 299 -11.77 -5.43 -19.38
C ALA A 299 -11.35 -4.32 -18.42
N LYS A 300 -10.71 -3.26 -18.91
CA LYS A 300 -10.41 -2.04 -18.14
C LYS A 300 -11.68 -1.41 -17.58
N LEU A 301 -12.79 -1.37 -18.33
CA LEU A 301 -14.06 -0.85 -17.80
C LEU A 301 -14.69 -1.82 -16.80
N ASP A 302 -14.55 -3.12 -17.02
CA ASP A 302 -15.02 -4.14 -16.06
C ASP A 302 -14.26 -4.05 -14.74
N MET A 303 -12.94 -3.85 -14.80
CA MET A 303 -12.04 -3.65 -13.65
C MET A 303 -12.53 -2.51 -12.74
N LEU A 304 -12.93 -1.37 -13.32
CA LEU A 304 -13.47 -0.24 -12.57
C LEU A 304 -14.70 -0.63 -11.73
N ARG A 305 -15.50 -1.60 -12.20
CA ARG A 305 -16.71 -2.08 -11.51
C ARG A 305 -16.40 -3.06 -10.38
N VAL A 306 -15.42 -3.94 -10.55
CA VAL A 306 -15.29 -5.16 -9.73
C VAL A 306 -14.18 -5.14 -8.69
N LEU A 307 -13.16 -4.29 -8.84
CA LEU A 307 -12.02 -4.35 -7.90
C LEU A 307 -12.44 -3.98 -6.46
N PRO A 308 -12.03 -4.75 -5.44
CA PRO A 308 -12.48 -4.54 -4.05
C PRO A 308 -11.67 -3.44 -3.33
N VAL A 309 -11.29 -2.37 -4.04
CA VAL A 309 -10.50 -1.25 -3.51
C VAL A 309 -11.09 0.08 -3.95
N GLU A 310 -10.73 1.14 -3.23
CA GLU A 310 -11.17 2.52 -3.49
C GLU A 310 -10.19 3.29 -4.37
N ARG A 311 -8.91 2.91 -4.34
CA ARG A 311 -7.84 3.52 -5.14
C ARG A 311 -7.01 2.44 -5.81
N VAL A 312 -6.66 2.64 -7.07
CA VAL A 312 -5.86 1.68 -7.82
C VAL A 312 -4.93 2.39 -8.80
N LEU A 313 -3.71 1.90 -8.93
CA LEU A 313 -2.82 2.24 -10.04
C LEU A 313 -3.01 1.18 -11.14
N TYR A 314 -3.66 1.55 -12.23
CA TYR A 314 -3.82 0.69 -13.38
C TYR A 314 -2.59 0.77 -14.29
N LEU A 315 -2.11 -0.39 -14.75
CA LEU A 315 -1.05 -0.53 -15.75
C LEU A 315 -1.50 -1.48 -16.87
N ASP A 316 -1.29 -1.11 -18.13
CA ASP A 316 -1.34 -2.07 -19.23
C ASP A 316 -0.18 -3.08 -19.09
N ALA A 317 -0.41 -4.30 -19.57
CA ALA A 317 0.55 -5.40 -19.38
C ALA A 317 1.83 -5.25 -20.21
N ASP A 318 1.83 -4.41 -21.23
CA ASP A 318 2.96 -4.07 -22.09
C ASP A 318 3.77 -2.88 -21.56
N THR A 319 3.79 -2.71 -20.24
CA THR A 319 4.62 -1.74 -19.54
C THR A 319 5.86 -2.38 -18.94
N LEU A 320 6.94 -1.60 -18.82
CA LEU A 320 8.15 -1.93 -18.08
C LEU A 320 8.32 -0.91 -16.95
N VAL A 321 8.26 -1.39 -15.72
CA VAL A 321 8.45 -0.58 -14.51
C VAL A 321 9.92 -0.61 -14.10
N ARG A 322 10.55 0.57 -14.11
CA ARG A 322 12.00 0.74 -13.94
C ARG A 322 12.40 1.42 -12.63
N LYS A 323 11.43 2.00 -11.92
CA LYS A 323 11.63 2.78 -10.69
C LYS A 323 10.48 2.56 -9.73
N THR A 324 10.66 2.99 -8.48
CA THR A 324 9.60 2.93 -7.48
C THR A 324 8.40 3.79 -7.88
N LEU A 325 7.18 3.28 -7.62
CA LEU A 325 5.93 3.96 -7.98
C LEU A 325 5.23 4.61 -6.78
N VAL A 326 5.91 4.69 -5.63
CA VAL A 326 5.35 5.28 -4.40
C VAL A 326 4.93 6.73 -4.62
N GLU A 327 5.75 7.53 -5.31
CA GLU A 327 5.42 8.92 -5.62
C GLU A 327 4.19 9.04 -6.53
N LEU A 328 4.09 8.17 -7.55
CA LEU A 328 2.92 8.10 -8.41
C LEU A 328 1.67 7.74 -7.60
N TRP A 329 1.73 6.69 -6.77
CA TRP A 329 0.61 6.26 -5.92
C TRP A 329 0.09 7.37 -4.99
N ARG A 330 1.02 8.14 -4.41
CA ARG A 330 0.76 9.27 -3.49
C ARG A 330 0.30 10.55 -4.17
N THR A 331 0.23 10.59 -5.49
CA THR A 331 -0.17 11.80 -6.21
C THR A 331 -1.57 12.23 -5.77
N ASP A 332 -1.70 13.43 -5.20
CA ASP A 332 -3.00 14.00 -4.89
C ASP A 332 -3.80 14.16 -6.20
N LEU A 333 -5.01 13.60 -6.24
CA LEU A 333 -5.89 13.70 -7.40
C LEU A 333 -6.60 15.04 -7.47
N GLU A 334 -6.47 15.91 -6.45
CA GLU A 334 -7.08 17.25 -6.39
C GLU A 334 -8.60 17.18 -6.59
N GLY A 335 -9.20 16.15 -6.00
CA GLY A 335 -10.63 15.86 -6.13
C GLY A 335 -11.05 15.39 -7.52
N ARG A 336 -10.15 14.99 -8.43
CA ARG A 336 -10.48 14.39 -9.74
C ARG A 336 -10.67 12.87 -9.65
N SER A 337 -11.38 12.30 -10.63
CA SER A 337 -11.64 10.86 -10.68
C SER A 337 -10.41 10.01 -11.01
N LEU A 338 -9.45 10.56 -11.77
CA LEU A 338 -8.19 9.89 -12.06
C LEU A 338 -7.05 10.87 -12.35
N ALA A 339 -5.82 10.36 -12.36
CA ALA A 339 -4.67 11.01 -12.96
C ALA A 339 -4.05 10.10 -14.03
N ALA A 340 -3.64 10.67 -15.15
CA ALA A 340 -3.06 9.94 -16.28
C ALA A 340 -2.05 10.83 -17.03
N VAL A 341 -1.28 10.22 -17.92
CA VAL A 341 -0.31 10.93 -18.77
C VAL A 341 -0.98 11.29 -20.10
N PRO A 342 -0.76 12.50 -20.66
CA PRO A 342 -1.23 12.84 -22.00
C PRO A 342 -0.76 11.81 -23.04
N ASP A 343 -1.59 11.53 -24.03
CA ASP A 343 -1.18 10.71 -25.15
C ASP A 343 -0.16 11.49 -26.01
N ILE A 344 1.03 10.93 -26.23
CA ILE A 344 2.08 11.62 -26.98
C ILE A 344 1.76 11.64 -28.49
N GLY A 345 1.12 10.60 -29.00
CA GLY A 345 0.75 10.51 -30.41
C GLY A 345 -0.37 11.47 -30.77
N LEU A 346 -1.37 11.60 -29.89
CA LEU A 346 -2.63 12.30 -30.07
C LEU A 346 -3.03 13.13 -28.83
N PRO A 347 -2.22 14.13 -28.41
CA PRO A 347 -2.41 14.84 -27.14
C PRO A 347 -3.70 15.65 -27.05
N MET A 348 -4.30 15.98 -28.19
CA MET A 348 -5.58 16.70 -28.28
C MET A 348 -6.72 15.82 -28.83
N GLY A 349 -6.52 14.49 -28.86
CA GLY A 349 -7.44 13.52 -29.46
C GLY A 349 -7.27 13.37 -30.98
N HIS A 350 -8.23 12.69 -31.62
CA HIS A 350 -8.22 12.41 -33.06
C HIS A 350 -9.58 12.71 -33.70
N PRO A 351 -9.68 12.74 -35.04
CA PRO A 351 -10.97 12.86 -35.71
C PRO A 351 -11.92 11.75 -35.26
N GLY A 352 -13.09 12.13 -34.72
CA GLY A 352 -14.07 11.20 -34.15
C GLY A 352 -14.26 11.31 -32.63
N VAL A 353 -13.38 12.05 -31.95
CA VAL A 353 -13.57 12.47 -30.56
C VAL A 353 -13.50 14.00 -30.46
N GLU A 354 -14.10 14.58 -29.43
CA GLU A 354 -14.01 16.02 -29.17
C GLU A 354 -12.54 16.43 -28.98
N ARG A 355 -12.10 17.51 -29.64
CA ARG A 355 -10.72 18.00 -29.54
C ARG A 355 -10.50 18.69 -28.19
N ARG A 356 -9.82 17.99 -27.29
CA ARG A 356 -9.48 18.43 -25.91
C ARG A 356 -8.26 17.66 -25.42
N PRO A 357 -7.61 18.09 -24.32
CA PRO A 357 -6.52 17.32 -23.72
C PRO A 357 -6.93 15.85 -23.54
N TYR A 358 -6.14 14.96 -24.12
CA TYR A 358 -6.47 13.55 -24.28
C TYR A 358 -5.35 12.71 -23.67
N PHE A 359 -5.71 11.80 -22.76
CA PHE A 359 -4.76 10.97 -22.02
C PHE A 359 -4.65 9.57 -22.59
N ASN A 360 -3.46 8.98 -22.41
CA ASN A 360 -3.24 7.57 -22.67
C ASN A 360 -3.77 6.74 -21.50
N ALA A 361 -4.58 5.71 -21.80
CA ALA A 361 -5.26 4.90 -20.79
C ALA A 361 -4.42 3.69 -20.31
N GLY A 362 -3.12 3.63 -20.64
CA GLY A 362 -2.24 2.53 -20.24
C GLY A 362 -1.59 2.68 -18.88
N VAL A 363 -1.56 3.89 -18.32
CA VAL A 363 -1.15 4.14 -16.92
C VAL A 363 -2.08 5.16 -16.31
N MET A 364 -2.82 4.76 -15.27
CA MET A 364 -3.80 5.64 -14.61
C MET A 364 -3.82 5.40 -13.11
N LEU A 365 -3.78 6.47 -12.32
CA LEU A 365 -4.11 6.42 -10.90
C LEU A 365 -5.58 6.78 -10.73
N VAL A 366 -6.40 5.86 -10.23
CA VAL A 366 -7.85 5.99 -10.27
C VAL A 366 -8.43 6.00 -8.86
N ASP A 367 -9.31 6.95 -8.59
CA ASP A 367 -10.25 6.92 -7.47
C ASP A 367 -11.50 6.13 -7.91
N LEU A 368 -11.49 4.84 -7.60
CA LEU A 368 -12.60 3.94 -7.92
C LEU A 368 -13.88 4.32 -7.20
N SER A 369 -13.79 4.84 -5.96
CA SER A 369 -14.97 5.30 -5.23
C SER A 369 -15.68 6.41 -6.00
N LYS A 370 -14.92 7.38 -6.53
CA LYS A 370 -15.46 8.49 -7.30
C LYS A 370 -15.93 8.07 -8.70
N VAL A 371 -15.16 7.27 -9.43
CA VAL A 371 -15.56 6.74 -10.75
C VAL A 371 -16.85 5.93 -10.66
N ARG A 372 -17.02 5.14 -9.58
CA ARG A 372 -18.18 4.27 -9.40
C ARG A 372 -19.51 5.02 -9.26
N ILE A 373 -19.49 6.28 -8.84
CA ILE A 373 -20.69 7.12 -8.74
C ILE A 373 -21.36 7.28 -10.11
N ARG A 374 -20.57 7.36 -11.19
CA ARG A 374 -21.07 7.53 -12.58
C ARG A 374 -20.85 6.30 -13.45
N ILE A 375 -20.69 5.12 -12.84
CA ILE A 375 -20.33 3.90 -13.58
C ILE A 375 -21.39 3.51 -14.61
N THR A 376 -22.67 3.76 -14.32
CA THR A 376 -23.79 3.46 -15.23
C THR A 376 -23.72 4.31 -16.49
N GLU A 377 -23.38 5.59 -16.36
CA GLU A 377 -23.19 6.52 -17.50
C GLU A 377 -21.99 6.10 -18.35
N LEU A 378 -20.87 5.73 -17.70
CA LEU A 378 -19.69 5.21 -18.38
C LEU A 378 -20.01 3.93 -19.18
N CYS A 379 -20.78 3.03 -18.60
CA CYS A 379 -21.20 1.79 -19.26
C CYS A 379 -22.10 2.05 -20.46
N ALA A 380 -23.08 2.95 -20.33
CA ALA A 380 -23.96 3.34 -21.43
C ALA A 380 -23.16 3.98 -22.59
N LEU A 381 -22.23 4.88 -22.28
CA LEU A 381 -21.35 5.48 -23.28
C LEU A 381 -20.47 4.42 -23.96
N ALA A 382 -19.96 3.45 -23.19
CA ALA A 382 -19.22 2.32 -23.76
C ALA A 382 -20.08 1.53 -24.75
N ASP A 383 -21.37 1.35 -24.48
CA ASP A 383 -22.31 0.67 -25.37
C ASP A 383 -22.51 1.40 -26.71
N GLU A 384 -22.63 2.74 -26.64
CA GLU A 384 -22.75 3.61 -27.81
C GLU A 384 -21.45 3.64 -28.64
N MET A 385 -20.30 3.74 -27.96
CA MET A 385 -18.97 3.88 -28.56
C MET A 385 -18.26 2.54 -28.83
N ARG A 386 -18.99 1.43 -28.97
CA ARG A 386 -18.40 0.08 -29.13
C ARG A 386 -17.46 -0.08 -30.34
N HIS A 387 -17.57 0.79 -31.33
CA HIS A 387 -16.74 0.81 -32.55
C HIS A 387 -15.74 1.98 -32.58
N ALA A 388 -15.53 2.66 -31.44
CA ALA A 388 -14.55 3.73 -31.31
C ALA A 388 -13.14 3.23 -31.65
N ARG A 389 -12.34 4.13 -32.23
CA ARG A 389 -11.03 3.79 -32.81
C ARG A 389 -10.08 3.23 -31.77
N PHE A 390 -10.03 3.85 -30.60
CA PHE A 390 -9.20 3.44 -29.45
C PHE A 390 -10.05 2.92 -28.29
N LYS A 391 -11.28 2.46 -28.57
CA LYS A 391 -12.12 1.66 -27.67
C LYS A 391 -12.27 2.26 -26.27
N ASP A 392 -11.73 1.58 -25.25
CA ASP A 392 -11.79 1.96 -23.84
C ASP A 392 -11.13 3.33 -23.57
N GLN A 393 -10.02 3.64 -24.25
CA GLN A 393 -9.35 4.93 -24.11
C GLN A 393 -10.23 6.09 -24.58
N ASP A 394 -10.95 5.91 -25.70
CA ASP A 394 -11.88 6.92 -26.21
C ASP A 394 -13.05 7.13 -25.25
N VAL A 395 -13.62 6.04 -24.74
CA VAL A 395 -14.75 6.10 -23.79
C VAL A 395 -14.33 6.79 -22.50
N LEU A 396 -13.15 6.47 -21.96
CA LEU A 396 -12.62 7.10 -20.75
C LEU A 396 -12.34 8.58 -20.97
N ASN A 397 -11.72 8.97 -22.09
CA ASN A 397 -11.48 10.38 -22.41
C ASN A 397 -12.79 11.15 -22.68
N MET A 398 -13.80 10.52 -23.27
CA MET A 398 -15.09 11.17 -23.49
C MET A 398 -15.88 11.35 -22.20
N HIS A 399 -15.84 10.38 -21.29
CA HIS A 399 -16.55 10.43 -20.02
C HIS A 399 -15.84 11.29 -18.96
N LEU A 400 -14.50 11.25 -18.92
CA LEU A 400 -13.67 11.87 -17.88
C LEU A 400 -12.79 13.02 -18.40
N GLY A 401 -12.97 13.48 -19.64
CA GLY A 401 -12.09 14.49 -20.25
C GLY A 401 -11.97 15.82 -19.49
N GLY A 402 -12.97 16.17 -18.68
CA GLY A 402 -12.93 17.32 -17.77
C GLY A 402 -12.61 16.98 -16.32
N ASP A 403 -12.35 15.71 -16.00
CA ASP A 403 -12.25 15.16 -14.64
C ASP A 403 -11.04 14.22 -14.48
N TRP A 404 -9.87 14.70 -14.91
CA TRP A 404 -8.60 14.03 -14.70
C TRP A 404 -7.47 15.02 -14.39
N LYS A 405 -6.43 14.54 -13.71
CA LYS A 405 -5.19 15.27 -13.45
C LYS A 405 -4.09 14.81 -14.39
N LYS A 406 -3.38 15.77 -14.99
CA LYS A 406 -2.22 15.51 -15.85
C LYS A 406 -1.02 15.07 -15.01
N LEU A 407 -0.42 13.94 -15.38
CA LEU A 407 0.83 13.41 -14.85
C LEU A 407 2.03 13.76 -15.75
N SER A 408 3.23 13.71 -15.17
CA SER A 408 4.51 13.79 -15.90
C SER A 408 4.66 12.59 -16.84
N LEU A 409 5.33 12.81 -17.98
CA LEU A 409 5.55 11.78 -19.01
C LEU A 409 6.43 10.63 -18.52
N THR A 410 7.23 10.84 -17.47
CA THR A 410 8.04 9.79 -16.83
C THR A 410 7.22 8.58 -16.38
N TRP A 411 5.94 8.80 -16.06
CA TRP A 411 5.02 7.76 -15.59
C TRP A 411 4.37 6.95 -16.72
N ASN A 412 4.54 7.34 -17.99
CA ASN A 412 4.01 6.60 -19.14
C ASN A 412 4.73 7.05 -20.42
N ALA A 413 5.98 6.63 -20.58
CA ALA A 413 6.78 6.97 -21.75
C ALA A 413 6.33 6.16 -22.97
N GLN A 414 5.69 6.84 -23.91
CA GLN A 414 5.10 6.25 -25.12
C GLN A 414 5.91 6.64 -26.36
N GLY A 415 5.96 5.76 -27.36
CA GLY A 415 6.48 6.10 -28.69
C GLY A 415 7.98 6.35 -28.79
N LEU A 416 8.77 5.95 -27.79
CA LEU A 416 10.23 6.15 -27.75
C LEU A 416 10.92 5.58 -28.98
N GLY A 417 11.79 6.38 -29.61
CA GLY A 417 12.52 6.00 -30.83
C GLY A 417 11.64 5.89 -32.08
N THR A 418 10.39 6.36 -32.03
CA THR A 418 9.42 6.32 -33.15
C THR A 418 8.67 7.65 -33.28
N TYR A 419 7.35 7.66 -33.06
CA TYR A 419 6.51 8.84 -33.28
C TYR A 419 6.72 9.96 -32.26
N ALA A 420 7.29 9.66 -31.08
CA ALA A 420 7.54 10.68 -30.06
C ALA A 420 8.54 11.74 -30.55
N ASP A 421 9.47 11.36 -31.42
CA ASP A 421 10.51 12.25 -31.97
C ASP A 421 10.04 13.03 -33.21
N LEU A 422 8.84 12.73 -33.72
CA LEU A 422 8.29 13.42 -34.90
C LEU A 422 7.69 14.78 -34.47
N PRO A 423 8.05 15.88 -35.14
CA PRO A 423 7.52 17.20 -34.81
C PRO A 423 6.05 17.31 -35.18
N SER A 424 5.26 17.96 -34.31
CA SER A 424 3.88 18.36 -34.62
C SER A 424 3.45 19.50 -33.71
N ASN A 425 2.64 20.43 -34.22
CA ASN A 425 2.16 21.59 -33.46
C ASN A 425 1.51 21.20 -32.12
N ASP A 426 0.83 20.05 -32.09
CA ASP A 426 0.15 19.55 -30.89
C ASP A 426 1.13 18.95 -29.85
N ARG A 427 2.31 18.48 -30.29
CA ARG A 427 3.38 17.94 -29.42
C ARG A 427 4.38 18.98 -28.95
N ASP A 428 4.47 20.14 -29.59
CA ASP A 428 5.37 21.21 -29.16
C ASP A 428 5.05 21.71 -27.73
N ALA A 429 3.82 21.48 -27.26
CA ALA A 429 3.39 21.76 -25.89
C ALA A 429 3.70 20.64 -24.88
N ILE A 430 4.35 19.55 -25.30
CA ILE A 430 4.71 18.39 -24.47
C ILE A 430 6.19 18.47 -24.09
N ALA A 431 6.49 18.29 -22.81
CA ALA A 431 7.87 18.28 -22.30
C ALA A 431 8.58 16.94 -22.60
N LEU A 432 8.89 16.67 -23.87
CA LEU A 432 9.50 15.40 -24.32
C LEU A 432 10.86 15.09 -23.66
N ASP A 433 11.56 16.09 -23.12
CA ASP A 433 12.80 15.89 -22.36
C ASP A 433 12.62 14.98 -21.12
N GLU A 434 11.41 14.87 -20.58
CA GLU A 434 11.08 13.96 -19.47
C GLU A 434 11.22 12.47 -19.85
N LEU A 435 11.27 12.15 -21.15
CA LEU A 435 11.32 10.78 -21.67
C LEU A 435 12.71 10.14 -21.66
N ARG A 436 13.76 10.87 -21.25
CA ARG A 436 15.15 10.38 -21.27
C ARG A 436 15.41 9.24 -20.27
N ASP A 437 14.80 9.31 -19.10
CA ASP A 437 14.95 8.29 -18.04
C ASP A 437 13.63 8.05 -17.29
N PRO A 438 12.64 7.45 -17.98
CA PRO A 438 11.29 7.29 -17.46
C PRO A 438 11.22 6.21 -16.38
N ALA A 439 10.28 6.39 -15.45
CA ALA A 439 9.93 5.40 -14.43
C ALA A 439 9.11 4.23 -15.01
N ILE A 440 8.23 4.51 -15.98
CA ILE A 440 7.43 3.51 -16.68
C ILE A 440 7.57 3.72 -18.18
N VAL A 441 7.99 2.67 -18.87
CA VAL A 441 8.04 2.60 -20.33
C VAL A 441 6.84 1.83 -20.84
N HIS A 442 6.13 2.35 -21.83
CA HIS A 442 4.95 1.71 -22.40
C HIS A 442 5.22 1.34 -23.85
N PHE A 443 5.28 0.03 -24.13
CA PHE A 443 5.49 -0.52 -25.46
C PHE A 443 4.19 -0.46 -26.29
N THR A 444 3.80 0.76 -26.64
CA THR A 444 2.63 1.05 -27.48
C THR A 444 2.78 0.44 -28.88
N GLY A 445 1.67 0.26 -29.58
CA GLY A 445 1.65 -0.25 -30.96
C GLY A 445 1.21 -1.70 -31.08
N PRO A 446 1.16 -2.24 -32.31
CA PRO A 446 0.70 -3.60 -32.55
C PRO A 446 1.70 -4.64 -32.04
N LEU A 447 1.17 -5.74 -31.50
CA LEU A 447 1.99 -6.92 -31.19
C LEU A 447 2.58 -7.53 -32.48
N HIS A 448 1.78 -7.59 -33.54
CA HIS A 448 2.17 -8.06 -34.86
C HIS A 448 1.79 -6.97 -35.87
N PRO A 449 2.73 -6.08 -36.27
CA PRO A 449 2.45 -5.06 -37.27
C PRO A 449 2.10 -5.71 -38.62
N ASP A 450 1.37 -5.01 -39.48
CA ASP A 450 1.16 -5.50 -40.85
C ASP A 450 2.43 -5.31 -41.71
N LEU A 451 2.54 -6.10 -42.78
CA LEU A 451 3.70 -6.02 -43.66
C LEU A 451 3.85 -4.65 -44.36
N PRO A 452 2.77 -3.98 -44.82
CA PRO A 452 2.89 -2.63 -45.36
C PRO A 452 3.52 -1.63 -44.40
N THR A 453 3.19 -1.67 -43.11
CA THR A 453 3.82 -0.82 -42.08
C THR A 453 5.30 -1.13 -41.93
N VAL A 454 5.65 -2.42 -41.84
CA VAL A 454 7.06 -2.86 -41.73
C VAL A 454 7.90 -2.42 -42.92
N LEU A 455 7.33 -2.42 -44.14
CA LEU A 455 8.04 -2.06 -45.37
C LEU A 455 7.96 -0.56 -45.72
N ASN A 456 7.12 0.22 -45.04
CA ASN A 456 6.92 1.63 -45.39
C ASN A 456 8.11 2.47 -44.91
N PRO A 457 8.89 3.11 -45.80
CA PRO A 457 10.08 3.87 -45.44
C PRO A 457 9.77 5.16 -44.67
N TRP A 458 8.53 5.66 -44.74
CA TRP A 458 8.10 6.90 -44.10
C TRP A 458 7.70 6.74 -42.63
N VAL A 459 7.65 5.50 -42.15
CA VAL A 459 7.26 5.16 -40.77
C VAL A 459 8.35 4.35 -40.07
N GLN A 460 9.61 4.52 -40.47
CA GLN A 460 10.77 3.84 -39.87
C GLN A 460 11.48 4.74 -38.83
N PRO A 461 11.91 4.19 -37.68
CA PRO A 461 11.57 2.86 -37.19
C PRO A 461 10.07 2.73 -36.90
N TYR A 462 9.49 1.57 -37.22
CA TYR A 462 8.07 1.32 -36.97
C TYR A 462 7.82 0.97 -35.50
N THR A 463 6.63 1.32 -35.02
CA THR A 463 6.19 0.98 -33.67
C THR A 463 5.68 -0.47 -33.62
N ALA A 464 6.26 -1.30 -32.76
CA ALA A 464 5.82 -2.67 -32.48
C ALA A 464 6.34 -3.13 -31.12
N LYS A 465 5.81 -4.25 -30.60
CA LYS A 465 6.19 -4.79 -29.29
C LYS A 465 7.43 -5.69 -29.39
N PRO A 466 8.36 -5.66 -28.41
CA PRO A 466 9.59 -6.46 -28.40
C PRO A 466 9.39 -7.96 -28.69
N TRP A 467 8.33 -8.55 -28.13
CA TRP A 467 8.01 -9.96 -28.26
C TRP A 467 7.13 -10.29 -29.49
N GLY A 468 6.89 -9.31 -30.36
CA GLY A 468 6.24 -9.51 -31.65
C GLY A 468 7.14 -10.22 -32.67
N TYR A 469 6.56 -10.66 -33.79
CA TYR A 469 7.33 -11.31 -34.86
C TYR A 469 8.38 -10.38 -35.50
N ALA A 470 8.11 -9.07 -35.49
CA ALA A 470 8.92 -8.05 -36.14
C ALA A 470 9.93 -7.38 -35.18
N GLY A 471 9.87 -7.67 -33.87
CA GLY A 471 10.58 -6.93 -32.84
C GLY A 471 10.19 -5.45 -32.77
N SER A 472 10.90 -4.68 -31.95
CA SER A 472 10.69 -3.25 -31.73
C SER A 472 11.93 -2.44 -32.15
N PRO A 473 12.24 -2.36 -33.46
CA PRO A 473 13.51 -1.81 -33.93
C PRO A 473 13.71 -0.37 -33.44
N GLY A 474 14.90 -0.09 -32.91
CA GLY A 474 15.28 1.25 -32.44
C GLY A 474 14.71 1.64 -31.07
N HIS A 475 13.93 0.78 -30.41
CA HIS A 475 13.39 1.09 -29.09
C HIS A 475 14.47 1.02 -27.99
N PRO A 476 14.73 2.10 -27.23
CA PRO A 476 15.89 2.18 -26.32
C PRO A 476 15.84 1.19 -25.15
N PHE A 477 14.64 0.76 -24.76
CA PHE A 477 14.42 -0.16 -23.63
C PHE A 477 14.04 -1.60 -24.03
N GLU A 478 14.22 -1.98 -25.30
CA GLU A 478 13.94 -3.36 -25.74
C GLU A 478 14.81 -4.39 -24.97
N ALA A 479 16.11 -4.10 -24.80
CA ALA A 479 17.03 -4.99 -24.10
C ALA A 479 16.62 -5.20 -22.64
N GLU A 480 16.32 -4.11 -21.92
CA GLU A 480 15.89 -4.14 -20.52
C GLU A 480 14.58 -4.92 -20.33
N TRP A 481 13.66 -4.85 -21.30
CA TRP A 481 12.43 -5.64 -21.27
C TRP A 481 12.73 -7.15 -21.34
N TRP A 482 13.63 -7.58 -22.22
CA TRP A 482 14.05 -8.98 -22.33
C TRP A 482 14.84 -9.45 -21.09
N GLU A 483 15.70 -8.61 -20.53
CA GLU A 483 16.43 -8.90 -19.30
C GLU A 483 15.46 -9.13 -18.13
N THR A 484 14.45 -8.26 -17.98
CA THR A 484 13.41 -8.42 -16.96
C THR A 484 12.59 -9.69 -17.17
N LEU A 485 12.27 -10.05 -18.42
CA LEU A 485 11.58 -11.31 -18.73
C LEU A 485 12.39 -12.53 -18.28
N ASP A 486 13.71 -12.48 -18.43
CA ASP A 486 14.61 -13.56 -18.03
C ASP A 486 14.75 -13.76 -16.52
N GLU A 487 14.22 -12.83 -15.71
CA GLU A 487 14.06 -12.99 -14.26
C GLU A 487 12.74 -13.68 -13.87
N THR A 488 11.86 -13.95 -14.84
CA THR A 488 10.55 -14.59 -14.60
C THR A 488 10.56 -16.07 -14.96
N ALA A 489 9.43 -16.74 -14.74
CA ALA A 489 9.23 -18.11 -15.23
C ALA A 489 9.23 -18.23 -16.78
N TRP A 490 9.33 -17.14 -17.53
CA TRP A 490 9.56 -17.11 -18.99
C TRP A 490 11.02 -16.98 -19.41
N LYS A 491 11.96 -17.17 -18.48
CA LYS A 491 13.38 -17.23 -18.80
C LYS A 491 13.70 -18.12 -20.00
N GLY A 492 14.46 -17.57 -20.95
CA GLY A 492 14.87 -18.27 -22.18
C GLY A 492 13.78 -18.37 -23.25
N TYR A 493 12.63 -17.70 -23.08
CA TYR A 493 11.53 -17.73 -24.05
C TYR A 493 11.97 -17.25 -25.44
N ARG A 494 12.79 -16.21 -25.52
CA ARG A 494 13.30 -15.65 -26.78
C ARG A 494 14.07 -16.67 -27.63
N GLN A 495 14.73 -17.65 -27.01
CA GLN A 495 15.49 -18.69 -27.72
C GLN A 495 14.69 -19.98 -27.93
N SER A 496 13.49 -20.08 -27.35
CA SER A 496 12.64 -21.27 -27.38
C SER A 496 12.17 -21.63 -28.78
N SER A 497 11.87 -22.91 -28.99
CA SER A 497 11.22 -23.39 -30.22
C SER A 497 9.81 -22.80 -30.39
N GLU A 498 9.10 -22.58 -29.28
CA GLU A 498 7.77 -21.96 -29.24
C GLU A 498 7.79 -20.55 -29.85
N TYR A 499 8.71 -19.68 -29.38
CA TYR A 499 8.84 -18.33 -29.91
C TYR A 499 9.23 -18.33 -31.39
N LYS A 500 10.20 -19.16 -31.79
CA LYS A 500 10.61 -19.29 -33.20
C LYS A 500 9.46 -19.73 -34.11
N ALA A 501 8.63 -20.65 -33.64
CA ALA A 501 7.45 -21.11 -34.35
C ALA A 501 6.38 -20.01 -34.47
N MET A 502 6.13 -19.26 -33.39
CA MET A 502 5.23 -18.10 -33.41
C MET A 502 5.70 -17.05 -34.41
N VAL A 503 6.98 -16.65 -34.37
CA VAL A 503 7.57 -15.67 -35.30
C VAL A 503 7.39 -16.11 -36.76
N ALA A 504 7.70 -17.37 -37.07
CA ALA A 504 7.56 -17.90 -38.43
C ALA A 504 6.09 -17.92 -38.90
N SER A 505 5.17 -18.31 -38.03
CA SER A 505 3.73 -18.36 -38.29
C SER A 505 3.17 -16.97 -38.56
N GLU A 506 3.38 -16.01 -37.65
CA GLU A 506 2.84 -14.65 -37.74
C GLU A 506 3.46 -13.87 -38.89
N LYS A 507 4.76 -14.05 -39.16
CA LYS A 507 5.39 -13.49 -40.37
C LYS A 507 4.75 -14.03 -41.65
N SER A 508 4.46 -15.32 -41.71
CA SER A 508 3.80 -15.93 -42.88
C SER A 508 2.38 -15.40 -43.07
N LYS A 509 1.63 -15.22 -41.97
CA LYS A 509 0.29 -14.60 -42.01
C LYS A 509 0.33 -13.16 -42.50
N ALA A 510 1.28 -12.36 -42.00
CA ALA A 510 1.44 -10.97 -42.42
C ALA A 510 1.78 -10.85 -43.92
N ILE A 511 2.62 -11.75 -44.45
CA ILE A 511 2.92 -11.81 -45.89
C ILE A 511 1.69 -12.21 -46.69
N ALA A 512 0.99 -13.28 -46.29
CA ALA A 512 -0.20 -13.74 -47.01
C ALA A 512 -1.30 -12.67 -47.05
N ALA A 513 -1.56 -12.00 -45.94
CA ALA A 513 -2.53 -10.90 -45.88
C ALA A 513 -2.16 -9.73 -46.80
N ALA A 514 -0.88 -9.38 -46.90
CA ALA A 514 -0.41 -8.32 -47.79
C ALA A 514 -0.49 -8.71 -49.27
N VAL A 515 -0.21 -9.97 -49.61
CA VAL A 515 -0.37 -10.49 -50.98
C VAL A 515 -1.84 -10.43 -51.40
N LEU A 516 -2.75 -10.92 -50.56
CA LEU A 516 -4.20 -10.84 -50.82
C LEU A 516 -4.66 -9.39 -51.02
N ALA A 517 -4.27 -8.48 -50.12
CA ALA A 517 -4.62 -7.07 -50.23
C ALA A 517 -4.05 -6.40 -51.49
N LEU A 518 -2.93 -6.89 -52.02
CA LEU A 518 -2.35 -6.43 -53.28
C LEU A 518 -3.12 -6.99 -54.50
N GLU A 519 -3.47 -8.27 -54.46
CA GLU A 519 -4.26 -8.94 -55.50
C GLU A 519 -5.65 -8.31 -55.64
N ASP A 520 -6.32 -7.99 -54.53
CA ASP A 520 -7.61 -7.30 -54.52
C ASP A 520 -7.52 -5.94 -55.26
N ARG A 521 -6.43 -5.18 -55.02
CA ARG A 521 -6.20 -3.89 -55.70
C ARG A 521 -5.98 -4.03 -57.21
N PHE A 522 -5.41 -5.14 -57.66
CA PHE A 522 -5.18 -5.40 -59.09
C PHE A 522 -6.41 -5.97 -59.81
N THR A 523 -7.29 -6.67 -59.09
CA THR A 523 -8.48 -7.33 -59.66
C THR A 523 -9.73 -6.44 -59.67
N GLY A 524 -9.71 -5.30 -58.99
CA GLY A 524 -10.73 -4.24 -59.13
C GLY A 524 -12.11 -4.59 -58.56
N GLN A 525 -12.16 -5.51 -57.60
CA GLN A 525 -13.32 -5.67 -56.70
C GLN A 525 -13.24 -4.72 -55.51
#